data_AF-A7HF95-F1
#
_entry.id   AF-A7HF95-F1
#
_cell.length_a   1.000
_cell.length_b   1.000
_cell.length_c   1.000
_cell.angle_alpha   90.00
_cell.angle_beta   90.00
_cell.angle_gamma   90.00
#
_symmetry.space_group_name_H-M   'P 1'
#
loop_
_entity.id
_entity.type
_entity.pdbx_description
1 polymer ?
#
loop_
_entity_poly.entity_id
_entity_poly.type
_entity_poly.pdbx_seq_one_letter_code
_entity_poly.pdbx_strand_id
1 'polypeptide(L)'
;MTSPPEAQRIEQVLRGVLSDADRRRWESLITRFVDDVVLDYGSPERLTPGQIVSRWRPLLSAFDSTEHVLRDVVVQQDGDRATVRSGFSATHRLAPDAWILEGRYEHEVVRTPRGWRVAVMRMVPGASSGDATLPERAKEQAERSVRAPPAGVRLEHVRFESHGTPLVGTLYVPERLPAGGRASAVVVTGSWITVKEQMSAEYARRLAAEGLVALVFDFRGFGESGGEPRQYESPARKVQDLQSAISFLEKHPAVDPARLALWGICASSGYAAQVATADPRVRALVLVAPWLHDRPLVEAMYGGERGVRERSSKGRAAKERYDGGGEPEYVPAASNTDPAAAMYWEGDALDYYLNPARGAIPEWTNRFAVQSWPEWLELDAVALAPNVKVPTLLVHGDKAAIPDGARRFYAGLQGPKELVWTDAASQFHFYDDPASIAPAIAAGLRHLAAR
;
A
#
# COMPACT_ATOMS: atom_id res chain seq x y z
N MET A 1 -9.91 -20.81 -42.53
CA MET A 1 -10.94 -20.44 -41.54
C MET A 1 -11.29 -18.98 -41.77
N THR A 2 -12.52 -18.67 -42.16
CA THR A 2 -12.99 -17.29 -42.36
C THR A 2 -13.02 -16.55 -41.04
N SER A 3 -12.54 -15.30 -41.00
CA SER A 3 -12.62 -14.47 -39.80
C SER A 3 -14.09 -14.32 -39.35
N PRO A 4 -14.36 -14.32 -38.04
CA PRO A 4 -15.72 -14.17 -37.54
C PRO A 4 -16.35 -12.84 -38.00
N PRO A 5 -17.69 -12.79 -38.21
CA PRO A 5 -18.40 -11.55 -38.52
C PRO A 5 -18.06 -10.43 -37.54
N GLU A 6 -18.09 -9.19 -38.01
CA GLU A 6 -17.60 -8.05 -37.23
C GLU A 6 -18.32 -7.86 -35.90
N ALA A 7 -19.64 -8.01 -35.91
CA ALA A 7 -20.47 -7.98 -34.72
C ALA A 7 -20.03 -9.01 -33.67
N GLN A 8 -19.59 -10.19 -34.10
CA GLN A 8 -19.10 -11.23 -33.20
C GLN A 8 -17.75 -10.85 -32.56
N ARG A 9 -16.88 -10.13 -33.28
CA ARG A 9 -15.62 -9.60 -32.72
C ARG A 9 -15.89 -8.52 -31.68
N ILE A 10 -16.86 -7.64 -31.92
CA ILE A 10 -17.30 -6.61 -30.97
C ILE A 10 -17.87 -7.26 -29.70
N GLU A 11 -18.75 -8.25 -29.85
CA GLU A 11 -19.32 -8.99 -28.72
C GLU A 11 -18.23 -9.71 -27.89
N GLN A 12 -17.23 -10.30 -28.55
CA GLN A 12 -16.11 -10.96 -27.87
C GLN A 12 -15.30 -10.00 -26.99
N VAL A 13 -15.19 -8.71 -27.35
CA VAL A 13 -14.52 -7.72 -26.49
C VAL A 13 -15.26 -7.56 -25.17
N LEU A 14 -16.60 -7.43 -25.21
CA LEU A 14 -17.41 -7.24 -24.02
C LEU A 14 -17.42 -8.48 -23.12
N ARG A 15 -17.59 -9.67 -23.71
CA ARG A 15 -17.46 -10.93 -22.98
C ARG A 15 -16.05 -11.09 -22.39
N GLY A 16 -15.04 -10.58 -23.08
CA GLY A 16 -13.66 -10.52 -22.60
C GLY A 16 -13.48 -9.64 -21.36
N VAL A 17 -14.07 -8.45 -21.34
CA VAL A 17 -14.06 -7.55 -20.16
C VAL A 17 -14.60 -8.27 -18.92
N LEU A 18 -15.80 -8.84 -19.05
CA LEU A 18 -16.48 -9.48 -17.94
C LEU A 18 -15.75 -10.75 -17.48
N SER A 19 -15.34 -11.60 -18.43
CA SER A 19 -14.59 -12.82 -18.12
C SER A 19 -13.22 -12.54 -17.51
N ASP A 20 -12.52 -11.49 -17.95
CA ASP A 20 -11.23 -11.10 -17.39
C ASP A 20 -11.41 -10.55 -15.96
N ALA A 21 -12.49 -9.83 -15.67
CA ALA A 21 -12.84 -9.39 -14.32
C ALA A 21 -13.16 -10.58 -13.39
N ASP A 22 -14.04 -11.49 -13.81
CA ASP A 22 -14.44 -12.67 -13.02
C ASP A 22 -13.27 -13.60 -12.71
N ARG A 23 -12.38 -13.78 -13.68
CA ARG A 23 -11.16 -14.60 -13.53
C ARG A 23 -9.98 -13.83 -12.94
N ARG A 24 -10.18 -12.57 -12.55
CA ARG A 24 -9.17 -11.72 -11.91
C ARG A 24 -7.92 -11.53 -12.78
N ARG A 25 -8.08 -11.55 -14.11
CA ARG A 25 -7.01 -11.35 -15.11
C ARG A 25 -6.81 -9.87 -15.39
N TRP A 26 -6.39 -9.13 -14.36
CA TRP A 26 -6.35 -7.67 -14.37
C TRP A 26 -5.48 -7.06 -15.48
N GLU A 27 -4.33 -7.66 -15.79
CA GLU A 27 -3.45 -7.19 -16.86
C GLU A 27 -4.12 -7.32 -18.24
N SER A 28 -4.79 -8.45 -18.50
CA SER A 28 -5.59 -8.66 -19.71
C SER A 28 -6.75 -7.68 -19.79
N LEU A 29 -7.42 -7.44 -18.66
CA LEU A 29 -8.57 -6.54 -18.56
C LEU A 29 -8.23 -5.10 -18.98
N ILE A 30 -7.09 -4.58 -18.54
CA ILE A 30 -6.60 -3.24 -18.93
C ILE A 30 -6.56 -3.08 -20.45
N THR A 31 -6.16 -4.13 -21.17
CA THR A 31 -6.04 -4.09 -22.62
C THR A 31 -7.36 -4.04 -23.36
N ARG A 32 -8.51 -4.18 -22.69
CA ARG A 32 -9.86 -4.21 -23.31
C ARG A 32 -10.47 -2.83 -23.53
N PHE A 33 -9.88 -1.81 -22.93
CA PHE A 33 -10.38 -0.45 -22.89
C PHE A 33 -9.52 0.48 -23.76
N VAL A 34 -10.06 1.66 -24.10
CA VAL A 34 -9.23 2.80 -24.52
C VAL A 34 -8.63 3.49 -23.30
N ASP A 35 -7.70 4.43 -23.51
CA ASP A 35 -6.99 5.09 -22.41
C ASP A 35 -7.87 6.02 -21.55
N ASP A 36 -8.98 6.53 -22.12
CA ASP A 36 -9.99 7.36 -21.43
C ASP A 36 -11.39 6.74 -21.60
N VAL A 37 -11.89 6.11 -20.54
CA VAL A 37 -13.15 5.35 -20.53
C VAL A 37 -14.20 6.07 -19.70
N VAL A 38 -15.41 6.19 -20.23
CA VAL A 38 -16.57 6.61 -19.42
C VAL A 38 -17.19 5.38 -18.76
N LEU A 39 -17.09 5.31 -17.43
CA LEU A 39 -17.79 4.31 -16.61
C LEU A 39 -19.00 4.96 -15.96
N ASP A 40 -20.19 4.40 -16.17
CA ASP A 40 -21.45 4.97 -15.65
C ASP A 40 -22.27 3.90 -14.92
N TYR A 41 -22.25 3.95 -13.59
CA TYR A 41 -23.05 3.12 -12.70
C TYR A 41 -24.16 3.93 -12.00
N GLY A 42 -24.69 4.96 -12.68
CA GLY A 42 -25.65 5.93 -12.16
C GLY A 42 -25.09 7.35 -12.08
N SER A 43 -23.77 7.48 -12.10
CA SER A 43 -23.04 8.74 -12.28
C SER A 43 -21.87 8.50 -13.24
N PRO A 44 -21.83 9.17 -14.41
CA PRO A 44 -20.79 8.96 -15.39
C PRO A 44 -19.46 9.60 -14.95
N GLU A 45 -18.39 8.85 -15.05
CA GLU A 45 -17.03 9.29 -14.72
C GLU A 45 -16.02 8.85 -15.77
N ARG A 46 -14.98 9.68 -16.00
CA ARG A 46 -13.87 9.35 -16.90
C ARG A 46 -12.72 8.74 -16.12
N LEU A 47 -12.30 7.54 -16.53
CA LEU A 47 -11.30 6.73 -15.86
C LEU A 47 -10.32 6.13 -16.86
N THR A 48 -9.06 6.02 -16.42
CA THR A 48 -8.10 5.15 -17.10
C THR A 48 -8.42 3.67 -16.84
N PRO A 49 -7.97 2.75 -17.71
CA PRO A 49 -8.14 1.31 -17.46
C PRO A 49 -7.53 0.84 -16.13
N GLY A 50 -6.44 1.47 -15.69
CA GLY A 50 -5.82 1.21 -14.39
C GLY A 50 -6.73 1.58 -13.23
N GLN A 51 -7.37 2.75 -13.28
CA GLN A 51 -8.32 3.19 -12.25
C GLN A 51 -9.57 2.30 -12.21
N ILE A 52 -10.06 1.82 -13.36
CA ILE A 52 -11.17 0.84 -13.42
C ILE A 52 -10.79 -0.45 -12.66
N VAL A 53 -9.61 -1.00 -12.95
CA VAL A 53 -9.11 -2.20 -12.26
C VAL A 53 -8.97 -1.97 -10.76
N SER A 54 -8.40 -0.83 -10.34
CA SER A 54 -8.23 -0.49 -8.93
C SER A 54 -9.56 -0.43 -8.19
N ARG A 55 -10.66 -0.02 -8.85
CA ARG A 55 -12.01 -0.02 -8.26
C ARG A 55 -12.63 -1.40 -8.18
N TRP A 56 -12.49 -2.21 -9.21
CA TRP A 56 -13.15 -3.52 -9.26
C TRP A 56 -12.42 -4.58 -8.45
N ARG A 57 -11.08 -4.52 -8.41
CA ARG A 57 -10.24 -5.56 -7.79
C ARG A 57 -10.58 -5.83 -6.32
N PRO A 58 -10.75 -4.84 -5.42
CA PRO A 58 -11.03 -5.12 -4.01
C PRO A 58 -12.33 -5.90 -3.83
N LEU A 59 -13.42 -5.41 -4.44
CA LEU A 59 -14.74 -6.01 -4.30
C LEU A 59 -14.83 -7.41 -4.95
N LEU A 60 -14.37 -7.55 -6.19
CA LEU A 60 -14.45 -8.84 -6.90
C LEU A 60 -13.51 -9.90 -6.31
N SER A 61 -12.40 -9.47 -5.69
CA SER A 61 -11.48 -10.40 -5.01
C SER A 61 -11.99 -10.83 -3.63
N ALA A 62 -12.97 -10.10 -3.06
CA ALA A 62 -13.56 -10.44 -1.77
C ALA A 62 -14.55 -11.60 -1.84
N PHE A 63 -15.12 -11.87 -3.02
CA PHE A 63 -15.96 -13.05 -3.26
C PHE A 63 -15.11 -14.30 -3.55
N ASP A 64 -15.63 -15.48 -3.21
CA ASP A 64 -15.01 -16.76 -3.62
C ASP A 64 -14.98 -16.85 -5.15
N SER A 65 -16.09 -16.48 -5.78
CA SER A 65 -16.21 -16.41 -7.23
C SER A 65 -17.26 -15.38 -7.65
N THR A 66 -17.03 -14.77 -8.81
CA THR A 66 -18.03 -13.99 -9.53
C THR A 66 -18.20 -14.55 -10.94
N GLU A 67 -19.39 -14.42 -11.51
CA GLU A 67 -19.69 -14.86 -12.87
C GLU A 67 -20.71 -13.90 -13.52
N HIS A 68 -20.30 -13.28 -14.62
CA HIS A 68 -21.12 -12.39 -15.42
C HIS A 68 -21.49 -13.04 -16.76
N VAL A 69 -22.79 -13.10 -17.04
CA VAL A 69 -23.35 -13.63 -18.29
C VAL A 69 -24.14 -12.54 -19.01
N LEU A 70 -23.75 -12.26 -20.26
CA LEU A 70 -24.50 -11.38 -21.16
C LEU A 70 -25.60 -12.14 -21.91
N ARG A 71 -26.78 -11.51 -21.97
CA ARG A 71 -28.00 -11.98 -22.66
C ARG A 71 -28.44 -10.93 -23.69
N ASP A 72 -29.14 -11.37 -24.72
CA ASP A 72 -29.81 -10.50 -25.72
C ASP A 72 -28.88 -9.41 -26.29
N VAL A 73 -27.68 -9.80 -26.70
CA VAL A 73 -26.67 -8.87 -27.20
C VAL A 73 -27.08 -8.33 -28.57
N VAL A 74 -27.29 -7.03 -28.66
CA VAL A 74 -27.58 -6.30 -29.90
C VAL A 74 -26.43 -5.36 -30.20
N VAL A 75 -25.78 -5.57 -31.34
CA VAL A 75 -24.67 -4.74 -31.83
C VAL A 75 -25.17 -3.84 -32.97
N GLN A 76 -25.00 -2.54 -32.82
CA GLN A 76 -25.26 -1.54 -33.85
C GLN A 76 -23.94 -0.86 -34.22
N GLN A 77 -23.37 -1.24 -35.36
CA GLN A 77 -22.11 -0.70 -35.84
C GLN A 77 -22.34 0.46 -36.80
N ASP A 78 -21.53 1.51 -36.66
CA ASP A 78 -21.40 2.62 -37.59
C ASP A 78 -19.91 2.94 -37.80
N GLY A 79 -19.37 2.47 -38.94
CA GLY A 79 -17.96 2.60 -39.28
C GLY A 79 -17.02 1.99 -38.23
N ASP A 80 -16.23 2.85 -37.59
CA ASP A 80 -15.25 2.52 -36.55
C ASP A 80 -15.79 2.65 -35.11
N ARG A 81 -17.11 2.80 -34.97
CA ARG A 81 -17.80 2.82 -33.68
C ARG A 81 -18.91 1.78 -33.67
N ALA A 82 -19.24 1.27 -32.49
CA ALA A 82 -20.45 0.49 -32.31
C ALA A 82 -21.06 0.72 -30.92
N THR A 83 -22.39 0.75 -30.88
CA THR A 83 -23.15 0.68 -29.64
C THR A 83 -23.60 -0.76 -29.43
N VAL A 84 -23.41 -1.27 -28.22
CA VAL A 84 -23.83 -2.61 -27.85
C VAL A 84 -24.75 -2.56 -26.64
N ARG A 85 -25.95 -3.12 -26.80
CA ARG A 85 -26.94 -3.23 -25.73
C ARG A 85 -27.13 -4.69 -25.37
N SER A 86 -27.21 -4.99 -24.08
CA SER A 86 -27.36 -6.36 -23.60
C SER A 86 -28.00 -6.39 -22.23
N GLY A 87 -28.77 -7.44 -21.95
CA GLY A 87 -29.07 -7.82 -20.58
C GLY A 87 -27.86 -8.48 -19.91
N PHE A 88 -27.79 -8.47 -18.60
CA PHE A 88 -26.79 -9.26 -17.86
C PHE A 88 -27.41 -10.00 -16.67
N SER A 89 -26.71 -11.04 -16.24
CA SER A 89 -26.83 -11.65 -14.90
C SER A 89 -25.43 -11.74 -14.32
N ALA A 90 -25.25 -11.22 -13.11
CA ALA A 90 -24.00 -11.21 -12.38
C ALA A 90 -24.18 -11.97 -11.06
N THR A 91 -23.61 -13.16 -10.96
CA THR A 91 -23.65 -13.99 -9.76
C THR A 91 -22.39 -13.78 -8.94
N HIS A 92 -22.56 -13.47 -7.67
CA HIS A 92 -21.49 -13.31 -6.68
C HIS A 92 -21.68 -14.36 -5.59
N ARG A 93 -20.61 -15.09 -5.24
CA ARG A 93 -20.69 -16.20 -4.28
C ARG A 93 -19.73 -16.00 -3.11
N LEU A 94 -20.27 -16.23 -1.92
CA LEU A 94 -19.55 -16.52 -0.68
C LEU A 94 -20.16 -17.81 -0.15
N ALA A 95 -19.56 -18.95 -0.46
CA ALA A 95 -20.21 -20.24 -0.28
C ALA A 95 -20.63 -20.45 1.19
N PRO A 96 -21.88 -20.91 1.45
CA PRO A 96 -22.85 -21.43 0.49
C PRO A 96 -23.78 -20.38 -0.16
N ASP A 97 -23.66 -19.11 0.24
CA ASP A 97 -24.58 -18.05 -0.13
C ASP A 97 -24.24 -17.44 -1.50
N ALA A 98 -25.24 -16.85 -2.15
CA ALA A 98 -25.08 -16.17 -3.43
C ALA A 98 -25.99 -14.95 -3.54
N TRP A 99 -25.51 -13.96 -4.28
CA TRP A 99 -26.24 -12.78 -4.68
C TRP A 99 -26.19 -12.62 -6.20
N ILE A 100 -27.35 -12.46 -6.82
CA ILE A 100 -27.49 -12.32 -8.27
C ILE A 100 -28.04 -10.93 -8.55
N LEU A 101 -27.29 -10.15 -9.32
CA LEU A 101 -27.74 -8.88 -9.87
C LEU A 101 -28.04 -9.05 -11.35
N GLU A 102 -29.24 -8.66 -11.77
CA GLU A 102 -29.63 -8.58 -13.17
C GLU A 102 -29.75 -7.12 -13.58
N GLY A 103 -29.65 -6.86 -14.87
CA GLY A 103 -29.77 -5.49 -15.38
C GLY A 103 -29.46 -5.40 -16.86
N ARG A 104 -29.11 -4.19 -17.29
CA ARG A 104 -28.73 -3.91 -18.68
C ARG A 104 -27.40 -3.20 -18.74
N TYR A 105 -26.61 -3.54 -19.75
CA TYR A 105 -25.46 -2.78 -20.16
C TYR A 105 -25.73 -2.06 -21.47
N GLU A 106 -25.17 -0.86 -21.58
CA GLU A 106 -24.95 -0.15 -22.83
C GLU A 106 -23.46 0.19 -22.93
N HIS A 107 -22.82 -0.32 -23.97
CA HIS A 107 -21.42 -0.05 -24.26
C HIS A 107 -21.28 0.75 -25.54
N GLU A 108 -20.30 1.66 -25.56
CA GLU A 108 -19.73 2.16 -26.81
C GLU A 108 -18.34 1.55 -26.98
N VAL A 109 -18.11 0.96 -28.14
CA VAL A 109 -16.81 0.43 -28.53
C VAL A 109 -16.28 1.17 -29.75
N VAL A 110 -14.97 1.34 -29.79
CA VAL A 110 -14.27 2.04 -30.88
C VAL A 110 -13.18 1.15 -31.46
N ARG A 111 -12.98 1.21 -32.78
CA ARG A 111 -11.87 0.52 -33.43
C ARG A 111 -10.59 1.31 -33.20
N THR A 112 -9.56 0.60 -32.74
CA THR A 112 -8.20 1.12 -32.60
C THR A 112 -7.25 0.31 -33.49
N PRO A 113 -5.99 0.75 -33.69
CA PRO A 113 -4.97 -0.07 -34.35
C PRO A 113 -4.74 -1.44 -33.67
N ARG A 114 -5.12 -1.59 -32.40
CA ARG A 114 -5.03 -2.83 -31.62
C ARG A 114 -6.33 -3.64 -31.62
N GLY A 115 -7.31 -3.25 -32.43
CA GLY A 115 -8.66 -3.83 -32.51
C GLY A 115 -9.71 -3.03 -31.74
N TRP A 116 -10.91 -3.59 -31.60
CA TRP A 116 -12.02 -2.97 -30.88
C TRP A 116 -11.74 -2.82 -29.38
N ARG A 117 -12.11 -1.67 -28.80
CA ARG A 117 -11.92 -1.34 -27.38
C ARG A 117 -13.15 -0.64 -26.81
N VAL A 118 -13.44 -0.87 -25.53
CA VAL A 118 -14.55 -0.21 -24.83
C VAL A 118 -14.16 1.23 -24.49
N ALA A 119 -14.99 2.18 -24.90
CA ALA A 119 -14.86 3.61 -24.61
C ALA A 119 -15.94 4.10 -23.62
N VAL A 120 -17.12 3.49 -23.63
CA VAL A 120 -18.18 3.75 -22.66
C VAL A 120 -18.72 2.43 -22.14
N MET A 121 -18.92 2.32 -20.84
CA MET A 121 -19.60 1.21 -20.18
C MET A 121 -20.61 1.78 -19.19
N ARG A 122 -21.90 1.70 -19.56
CA ARG A 122 -23.02 2.08 -18.69
C ARG A 122 -23.73 0.84 -18.20
N MET A 123 -23.94 0.75 -16.89
CA MET A 123 -24.69 -0.32 -16.23
C MET A 123 -25.95 0.27 -15.59
N VAL A 124 -27.10 -0.27 -15.95
CA VAL A 124 -28.38 0.06 -15.31
C VAL A 124 -28.82 -1.18 -14.52
N PRO A 125 -28.78 -1.13 -13.17
CA PRO A 125 -29.19 -2.27 -12.37
C PRO A 125 -30.70 -2.50 -12.49
N GLY A 126 -31.10 -3.76 -12.46
CA GLY A 126 -32.48 -4.22 -12.49
C GLY A 126 -32.81 -5.02 -11.22
N ALA A 127 -33.45 -6.17 -11.40
CA ALA A 127 -33.79 -7.04 -10.29
C ALA A 127 -32.54 -7.63 -9.61
N SER A 128 -32.63 -7.86 -8.31
CA SER A 128 -31.65 -8.62 -7.56
C SER A 128 -32.33 -9.76 -6.80
N SER A 129 -31.61 -10.86 -6.60
CA SER A 129 -32.11 -12.03 -5.86
C SER A 129 -30.97 -12.69 -5.07
N GLY A 130 -31.34 -13.56 -4.12
CA GLY A 130 -30.39 -14.13 -3.15
C GLY A 130 -30.17 -13.20 -1.96
N ASP A 131 -29.05 -13.38 -1.26
CA ASP A 131 -28.74 -12.59 -0.05
C ASP A 131 -28.12 -11.23 -0.43
N ALA A 132 -28.92 -10.17 -0.33
CA ALA A 132 -28.51 -8.82 -0.66
C ALA A 132 -27.44 -8.23 0.28
N THR A 133 -27.13 -8.89 1.40
CA THR A 133 -26.06 -8.49 2.32
C THR A 133 -24.68 -9.00 1.88
N LEU A 134 -24.60 -9.91 0.89
CA LEU A 134 -23.34 -10.50 0.43
C LEU A 134 -22.25 -9.49 0.07
N PRO A 135 -22.52 -8.38 -0.63
CA PRO A 135 -21.47 -7.42 -0.96
C PRO A 135 -20.83 -6.80 0.29
N GLU A 136 -21.64 -6.47 1.30
CA GLU A 136 -21.12 -5.94 2.57
C GLU A 136 -20.42 -7.05 3.37
N ARG A 137 -20.98 -8.26 3.43
CA ARG A 137 -20.32 -9.41 4.06
C ARG A 137 -18.99 -9.77 3.38
N ALA A 138 -18.88 -9.63 2.06
CA ALA A 138 -17.65 -9.87 1.32
C ALA A 138 -16.60 -8.83 1.71
N LYS A 139 -16.98 -7.55 1.77
CA LYS A 139 -16.10 -6.49 2.28
C LYS A 139 -15.68 -6.76 3.72
N GLU A 140 -16.62 -7.03 4.61
CA GLU A 140 -16.34 -7.34 6.01
C GLU A 140 -15.46 -8.60 6.15
N GLN A 141 -15.66 -9.62 5.33
CA GLN A 141 -14.84 -10.83 5.32
C GLN A 141 -13.44 -10.55 4.80
N ALA A 142 -13.31 -9.73 3.74
CA ALA A 142 -12.01 -9.27 3.27
C ALA A 142 -11.28 -8.49 4.38
N GLU A 143 -11.96 -7.53 5.02
CA GLU A 143 -11.44 -6.74 6.14
C GLU A 143 -11.09 -7.63 7.35
N ARG A 144 -11.92 -8.61 7.70
CA ARG A 144 -11.66 -9.58 8.77
C ARG A 144 -10.52 -10.53 8.42
N SER A 145 -10.39 -10.94 7.16
CA SER A 145 -9.29 -11.82 6.71
C SER A 145 -7.95 -11.11 6.67
N VAL A 146 -7.95 -9.78 6.52
CA VAL A 146 -6.77 -8.92 6.75
C VAL A 146 -6.41 -8.87 8.25
N ARG A 147 -7.41 -8.88 9.14
CA ARG A 147 -7.24 -8.84 10.60
C ARG A 147 -7.03 -10.21 11.26
N ALA A 148 -7.36 -11.31 10.57
CA ALA A 148 -7.18 -12.67 11.09
C ALA A 148 -5.71 -13.13 10.95
N PRO A 149 -5.18 -13.90 11.92
CA PRO A 149 -3.87 -14.52 11.75
C PRO A 149 -3.84 -15.35 10.47
N PRO A 150 -2.79 -15.27 9.64
CA PRO A 150 -2.62 -16.19 8.54
C PRO A 150 -2.51 -17.62 9.10
N ALA A 151 -2.97 -18.60 8.33
CA ALA A 151 -2.97 -19.99 8.78
C ALA A 151 -1.56 -20.43 9.21
N GLY A 152 -1.43 -21.02 10.40
CA GLY A 152 -0.14 -21.43 10.95
C GLY A 152 0.67 -20.31 11.59
N VAL A 153 0.07 -19.16 11.89
CA VAL A 153 0.68 -18.03 12.60
C VAL A 153 -0.16 -17.64 13.81
N ARG A 154 0.48 -17.52 14.96
CA ARG A 154 -0.08 -16.97 16.19
C ARG A 154 0.18 -15.47 16.26
N LEU A 155 -0.84 -14.69 16.64
CA LEU A 155 -0.67 -13.27 16.97
C LEU A 155 -0.47 -13.09 18.47
N GLU A 156 0.48 -12.24 18.83
CA GLU A 156 0.67 -11.78 20.20
C GLU A 156 0.58 -10.25 20.22
N HIS A 157 -0.35 -9.72 21.01
CA HIS A 157 -0.38 -8.30 21.31
C HIS A 157 0.69 -8.00 22.36
N VAL A 158 1.65 -7.16 22.01
CA VAL A 158 2.85 -6.94 22.80
C VAL A 158 2.96 -5.48 23.21
N ARG A 159 3.59 -5.27 24.36
CA ARG A 159 3.95 -3.94 24.87
C ARG A 159 5.40 -3.97 25.34
N PHE A 160 6.16 -2.95 24.97
CA PHE A 160 7.55 -2.81 25.37
C PHE A 160 7.93 -1.34 25.59
N GLU A 161 8.92 -1.09 26.43
CA GLU A 161 9.36 0.27 26.78
C GLU A 161 10.37 0.81 25.76
N SER A 162 10.21 2.08 25.37
CA SER A 162 11.19 2.88 24.62
C SER A 162 11.42 4.20 25.35
N HIS A 163 12.58 4.35 26.00
CA HIS A 163 12.96 5.56 26.73
C HIS A 163 11.87 6.08 27.69
N GLY A 164 11.28 5.16 28.48
CA GLY A 164 10.22 5.48 29.46
C GLY A 164 8.84 5.73 28.84
N THR A 165 8.68 5.47 27.55
CA THR A 165 7.37 5.48 26.88
C THR A 165 7.01 4.07 26.43
N PRO A 166 5.83 3.57 26.80
CA PRO A 166 5.39 2.26 26.37
C PRO A 166 4.91 2.28 24.92
N LEU A 167 5.42 1.35 24.12
CA LEU A 167 5.01 1.10 22.74
C LEU A 167 4.15 -0.15 22.65
N VAL A 168 3.18 -0.11 21.74
CA VAL A 168 2.22 -1.19 21.49
C VAL A 168 2.45 -1.75 20.10
N GLY A 169 2.46 -3.08 19.99
CA GLY A 169 2.69 -3.77 18.75
C GLY A 169 1.96 -5.10 18.64
N THR A 170 2.09 -5.70 17.47
CA THR A 170 1.60 -7.05 17.17
C THR A 170 2.77 -7.87 16.66
N LEU A 171 3.04 -8.98 17.35
CA LEU A 171 4.04 -9.96 16.98
C LEU A 171 3.37 -11.14 16.28
N TYR A 172 3.80 -11.41 15.05
CA TYR A 172 3.36 -12.52 14.24
C TYR A 172 4.38 -13.65 14.41
N VAL A 173 3.97 -14.73 15.07
CA VAL A 173 4.84 -15.87 15.42
C VAL A 173 4.39 -17.10 14.64
N PRO A 174 5.25 -17.70 13.79
CA PRO A 174 4.94 -18.97 13.14
C PRO A 174 4.66 -20.05 14.18
N GLU A 175 3.57 -20.82 14.03
CA GLU A 175 3.24 -21.93 14.93
C GLU A 175 4.26 -23.07 14.83
N ARG A 176 4.87 -23.23 13.65
CA ARG A 176 5.92 -24.21 13.39
C ARG A 176 7.27 -23.53 13.29
N LEU A 177 8.06 -23.65 14.35
CA LEU A 177 9.43 -23.12 14.41
C LEU A 177 10.44 -24.12 13.83
N PRO A 178 11.62 -23.65 13.36
CA PRO A 178 12.71 -24.49 12.89
C PRO A 178 13.23 -25.47 13.95
N ALA A 179 14.01 -26.47 13.52
CA ALA A 179 14.73 -27.39 14.41
C ALA A 179 15.72 -26.58 15.28
N GLY A 180 15.34 -26.28 16.52
CA GLY A 180 16.01 -25.32 17.39
C GLY A 180 15.06 -24.37 18.12
N GLY A 181 13.78 -24.32 17.71
CA GLY A 181 12.73 -23.56 18.39
C GLY A 181 12.87 -22.04 18.26
N ARG A 182 13.73 -21.56 17.35
CA ARG A 182 13.99 -20.14 17.09
C ARG A 182 14.04 -19.88 15.60
N ALA A 183 13.39 -18.80 15.18
CA ALA A 183 13.31 -18.36 13.79
C ALA A 183 14.01 -17.00 13.60
N SER A 184 14.37 -16.69 12.35
CA SER A 184 14.74 -15.33 11.97
C SER A 184 13.60 -14.37 12.29
N ALA A 185 13.95 -13.14 12.69
CA ALA A 185 12.95 -12.16 13.03
C ALA A 185 13.19 -10.82 12.35
N VAL A 186 12.09 -10.11 12.13
CA VAL A 186 12.06 -8.87 11.36
C VAL A 186 11.17 -7.84 12.05
N VAL A 187 11.68 -6.63 12.21
CA VAL A 187 10.84 -5.48 12.58
C VAL A 187 10.36 -4.82 11.28
N VAL A 188 9.05 -4.78 11.08
CA VAL A 188 8.40 -4.22 9.90
C VAL A 188 7.77 -2.88 10.27
N THR A 189 8.13 -1.82 9.56
CA THR A 189 7.63 -0.46 9.82
C THR A 189 7.07 0.19 8.57
N GLY A 190 5.95 0.89 8.77
CA GLY A 190 5.17 1.51 7.71
C GLY A 190 5.72 2.85 7.23
N SER A 191 4.86 3.61 6.55
CA SER A 191 5.21 4.88 5.91
C SER A 191 5.40 6.04 6.92
N TRP A 192 5.61 7.22 6.37
CA TRP A 192 5.57 8.47 7.11
C TRP A 192 4.22 8.58 7.84
N ILE A 193 4.25 8.92 9.14
CA ILE A 193 3.08 9.24 9.97
C ILE A 193 1.96 8.18 10.04
N THR A 194 2.27 6.90 9.79
CA THR A 194 1.32 5.77 9.82
C THR A 194 1.28 5.01 11.14
N VAL A 195 0.28 4.15 11.28
CA VAL A 195 0.10 3.18 12.39
C VAL A 195 0.34 1.75 11.92
N LYS A 196 0.55 0.83 12.87
CA LYS A 196 0.97 -0.56 12.64
C LYS A 196 -0.02 -1.38 11.81
N GLU A 197 -1.32 -1.07 11.89
CA GLU A 197 -2.43 -1.74 11.19
C GLU A 197 -2.49 -1.46 9.69
N GLN A 198 -1.74 -0.45 9.21
CA GLN A 198 -1.66 -0.11 7.78
C GLN A 198 -0.72 -1.09 7.05
N MET A 199 -0.07 -0.65 5.97
CA MET A 199 0.78 -1.48 5.10
C MET A 199 1.77 -2.40 5.84
N SER A 200 2.34 -1.99 6.97
CA SER A 200 3.27 -2.82 7.73
C SER A 200 2.67 -4.15 8.18
N ALA A 201 1.39 -4.17 8.56
CA ALA A 201 0.71 -5.41 8.97
C ALA A 201 0.67 -6.43 7.83
N GLU A 202 0.39 -5.98 6.60
CA GLU A 202 0.31 -6.89 5.45
C GLU A 202 1.65 -7.54 5.12
N TYR A 203 2.76 -6.80 5.23
CA TYR A 203 4.10 -7.38 5.07
C TYR A 203 4.42 -8.35 6.20
N ALA A 204 4.18 -7.97 7.47
CA ALA A 204 4.44 -8.85 8.61
C ALA A 204 3.65 -10.16 8.53
N ARG A 205 2.38 -10.08 8.13
CA ARG A 205 1.49 -11.22 7.90
C ARG A 205 2.08 -12.20 6.90
N ARG A 206 2.53 -11.70 5.74
CA ARG A 206 3.13 -12.52 4.67
C ARG A 206 4.49 -13.10 5.06
N LEU A 207 5.34 -12.32 5.73
CA LEU A 207 6.64 -12.79 6.21
C LEU A 207 6.49 -13.90 7.26
N ALA A 208 5.50 -13.77 8.15
CA ALA A 208 5.23 -14.79 9.15
C ALA A 208 4.65 -16.09 8.58
N ALA A 209 3.81 -16.00 7.54
CA ALA A 209 3.35 -17.18 6.80
C ALA A 209 4.52 -17.96 6.16
N GLU A 210 5.64 -17.29 5.91
CA GLU A 210 6.87 -17.86 5.33
C GLU A 210 7.91 -18.23 6.42
N GLY A 211 7.52 -18.23 7.69
CA GLY A 211 8.31 -18.76 8.80
C GLY A 211 9.21 -17.77 9.54
N LEU A 212 9.06 -16.46 9.32
CA LEU A 212 9.75 -15.43 10.10
C LEU A 212 8.91 -14.99 11.30
N VAL A 213 9.55 -14.62 12.41
CA VAL A 213 8.87 -13.85 13.46
C VAL A 213 8.83 -12.39 13.04
N ALA A 214 7.66 -11.81 12.81
CA ALA A 214 7.53 -10.44 12.32
C ALA A 214 6.85 -9.54 13.36
N LEU A 215 7.48 -8.40 13.69
CA LEU A 215 6.95 -7.40 14.61
C LEU A 215 6.52 -6.15 13.85
N VAL A 216 5.29 -5.70 14.07
CA VAL A 216 4.85 -4.33 13.77
C VAL A 216 4.53 -3.62 15.07
N PHE A 217 4.75 -2.31 15.14
CA PHE A 217 4.44 -1.53 16.32
C PHE A 217 4.16 -0.07 15.95
N ASP A 218 3.44 0.63 16.83
CA ASP A 218 3.23 2.07 16.69
C ASP A 218 4.42 2.83 17.29
N PHE A 219 4.98 3.79 16.55
CA PHE A 219 6.01 4.68 17.09
C PHE A 219 5.49 5.53 18.25
N ARG A 220 6.38 6.06 19.09
CA ARG A 220 6.00 7.01 20.15
C ARG A 220 5.17 8.15 19.57
N GLY A 221 4.03 8.44 20.19
CA GLY A 221 3.11 9.49 19.75
C GLY A 221 2.07 9.03 18.72
N PHE A 222 2.10 7.78 18.24
CA PHE A 222 1.20 7.25 17.21
C PHE A 222 0.34 6.10 17.74
N GLY A 223 -0.79 5.85 17.06
CA GLY A 223 -1.71 4.73 17.31
C GLY A 223 -1.98 4.50 18.80
N GLU A 224 -1.74 3.27 19.24
CA GLU A 224 -1.93 2.83 20.63
C GLU A 224 -0.71 3.05 21.52
N SER A 225 0.45 3.38 20.94
CA SER A 225 1.65 3.70 21.69
C SER A 225 1.50 5.01 22.45
N GLY A 226 2.14 5.09 23.63
CA GLY A 226 2.18 6.30 24.43
C GLY A 226 3.05 7.39 23.82
N GLY A 227 3.21 8.49 24.56
CA GLY A 227 4.14 9.58 24.23
C GLY A 227 3.45 10.84 23.72
N GLU A 228 4.03 11.98 24.10
CA GLU A 228 3.58 13.32 23.75
C GLU A 228 4.72 14.16 23.10
N PRO A 229 4.41 15.16 22.27
CA PRO A 229 3.07 15.41 21.73
C PRO A 229 2.63 14.29 20.79
N ARG A 230 1.33 13.99 20.73
CA ARG A 230 0.78 13.05 19.74
C ARG A 230 1.15 13.49 18.32
N GLN A 231 1.28 12.54 17.40
CA GLN A 231 1.54 12.76 15.97
C GLN A 231 2.82 13.56 15.68
N TYR A 232 3.77 13.55 16.62
CA TYR A 232 5.07 14.18 16.48
C TYR A 232 6.03 13.29 15.70
N GLU A 233 6.37 13.70 14.48
CA GLU A 233 7.31 12.99 13.64
C GLU A 233 8.75 13.41 13.94
N SER A 234 9.43 12.62 14.79
CA SER A 234 10.85 12.80 15.07
C SER A 234 11.67 11.61 14.59
N PRO A 235 12.55 11.77 13.57
CA PRO A 235 13.47 10.73 13.14
C PRO A 235 14.31 10.16 14.29
N ALA A 236 14.79 11.02 15.20
CA ALA A 236 15.56 10.59 16.37
C ALA A 236 14.73 9.67 17.29
N ARG A 237 13.47 10.03 17.56
CA ARG A 237 12.58 9.18 18.37
C ARG A 237 12.30 7.84 17.68
N LYS A 238 12.09 7.84 16.37
CA LYS A 238 11.80 6.62 15.59
C LYS A 238 12.99 5.65 15.55
N VAL A 239 14.21 6.17 15.45
CA VAL A 239 15.44 5.35 15.52
C VAL A 239 15.56 4.67 16.88
N GLN A 240 15.36 5.41 17.97
CA GLN A 240 15.34 4.89 19.33
C GLN A 240 14.25 3.82 19.55
N ASP A 241 13.07 4.02 18.95
CA ASP A 241 11.96 3.08 19.03
C ASP A 241 12.26 1.78 18.30
N LEU A 242 12.86 1.86 17.11
CA LEU A 242 13.34 0.69 16.37
C LEU A 242 14.41 -0.08 17.16
N GLN A 243 15.36 0.60 17.80
CA GLN A 243 16.36 -0.04 18.66
C GLN A 243 15.73 -0.73 19.88
N SER A 244 14.67 -0.14 20.43
CA SER A 244 13.89 -0.74 21.53
C SER A 244 13.10 -1.96 21.06
N ALA A 245 12.52 -1.91 19.85
CA ALA A 245 11.83 -3.03 19.21
C ALA A 245 12.77 -4.21 18.92
N ILE A 246 14.00 -3.94 18.43
CA ILE A 246 15.06 -4.94 18.28
C ILE A 246 15.38 -5.58 19.64
N SER A 247 15.55 -4.77 20.68
CA SER A 247 15.86 -5.25 22.04
C SER A 247 14.73 -6.10 22.64
N PHE A 248 13.48 -5.80 22.28
CA PHE A 248 12.33 -6.62 22.63
C PHE A 248 12.38 -7.97 21.90
N LEU A 249 12.59 -7.99 20.58
CA LEU A 249 12.65 -9.23 19.81
C LEU A 249 13.81 -10.13 20.22
N GLU A 250 14.98 -9.56 20.48
CA GLU A 250 16.18 -10.29 20.90
C GLU A 250 15.94 -11.18 22.13
N LYS A 251 14.99 -10.81 22.99
CA LYS A 251 14.63 -11.53 24.22
C LYS A 251 13.49 -12.53 24.03
N HIS A 252 12.80 -12.50 22.89
CA HIS A 252 11.63 -13.33 22.66
C HIS A 252 12.03 -14.79 22.41
N PRO A 253 11.39 -15.78 23.06
CA PRO A 253 11.84 -17.18 23.02
C PRO A 253 11.81 -17.82 21.63
N ALA A 254 10.95 -17.34 20.74
CA ALA A 254 10.82 -17.81 19.35
C ALA A 254 11.84 -17.17 18.38
N VAL A 255 12.66 -16.22 18.85
CA VAL A 255 13.55 -15.42 17.99
C VAL A 255 15.00 -15.91 18.12
N ASP A 256 15.67 -16.04 16.97
CA ASP A 256 17.11 -16.17 16.91
C ASP A 256 17.76 -14.77 16.91
N PRO A 257 18.44 -14.36 18.00
CA PRO A 257 19.05 -13.04 18.10
C PRO A 257 20.19 -12.83 17.10
N ALA A 258 20.75 -13.91 16.52
CA ALA A 258 21.76 -13.81 15.48
C ALA A 258 21.16 -13.49 14.09
N ARG A 259 19.83 -13.49 13.93
CA ARG A 259 19.15 -13.36 12.63
C ARG A 259 18.02 -12.33 12.68
N LEU A 260 18.36 -11.11 13.10
CA LEU A 260 17.46 -9.95 13.17
C LEU A 260 17.62 -9.04 11.95
N ALA A 261 16.51 -8.68 11.30
CA ALA A 261 16.48 -7.77 10.16
C ALA A 261 15.50 -6.62 10.37
N LEU A 262 15.67 -5.54 9.60
CA LEU A 262 14.69 -4.47 9.51
C LEU A 262 14.05 -4.44 8.12
N TRP A 263 12.75 -4.24 8.10
CA TRP A 263 11.94 -4.05 6.90
C TRP A 263 11.27 -2.68 6.95
N GLY A 264 11.79 -1.75 6.15
CA GLY A 264 11.31 -0.37 6.09
C GLY A 264 10.48 -0.14 4.83
N ILE A 265 9.30 0.45 4.98
CA ILE A 265 8.44 0.86 3.87
C ILE A 265 8.43 2.38 3.80
N CYS A 266 8.63 2.96 2.61
CA CYS A 266 8.61 4.42 2.43
C CYS A 266 9.58 5.15 3.39
N ALA A 267 9.12 6.14 4.16
CA ALA A 267 9.96 6.97 5.02
C ALA A 267 10.68 6.18 6.12
N SER A 268 10.08 5.09 6.63
CA SER A 268 10.76 4.26 7.64
C SER A 268 11.99 3.54 7.11
N SER A 269 12.18 3.51 5.78
CA SER A 269 13.44 3.06 5.18
C SER A 269 14.63 3.91 5.62
N GLY A 270 14.45 5.23 5.75
CA GLY A 270 15.49 6.13 6.26
C GLY A 270 15.81 5.87 7.73
N TYR A 271 14.79 5.66 8.57
CA TYR A 271 14.97 5.34 9.99
C TYR A 271 15.64 3.98 10.17
N ALA A 272 15.23 2.97 9.42
CA ALA A 272 15.84 1.64 9.43
C ALA A 272 17.30 1.68 8.95
N ALA A 273 17.59 2.43 7.88
CA ALA A 273 18.96 2.66 7.42
C ALA A 273 19.82 3.32 8.52
N GLN A 274 19.31 4.36 9.19
CA GLN A 274 19.99 5.01 10.30
C GLN A 274 20.32 4.02 11.42
N VAL A 275 19.36 3.19 11.84
CA VAL A 275 19.59 2.15 12.86
C VAL A 275 20.68 1.18 12.43
N ALA A 276 20.66 0.72 11.18
CA ALA A 276 21.66 -0.21 10.66
C ALA A 276 23.07 0.38 10.54
N THR A 277 23.24 1.70 10.57
CA THR A 277 24.57 2.31 10.66
C THR A 277 25.19 2.17 12.05
N ALA A 278 24.38 1.97 13.09
CA ALA A 278 24.80 2.10 14.49
C ALA A 278 24.52 0.85 15.35
N ASP A 279 23.52 0.03 15.02
CA ASP A 279 23.11 -1.13 15.82
C ASP A 279 23.65 -2.44 15.19
N PRO A 280 24.68 -3.08 15.79
CA PRO A 280 25.32 -4.27 15.22
C PRO A 280 24.43 -5.52 15.28
N ARG A 281 23.28 -5.47 15.96
CA ARG A 281 22.31 -6.57 16.00
C ARG A 281 21.53 -6.69 14.70
N VAL A 282 21.43 -5.61 13.92
CA VAL A 282 20.80 -5.65 12.59
C VAL A 282 21.71 -6.39 11.63
N ARG A 283 21.21 -7.48 11.04
CA ARG A 283 21.96 -8.36 10.12
C ARG A 283 21.65 -8.11 8.65
N ALA A 284 20.48 -7.56 8.36
CA ALA A 284 20.08 -7.23 7.00
C ALA A 284 19.02 -6.14 6.98
N LEU A 285 18.95 -5.43 5.85
CA LEU A 285 17.92 -4.43 5.55
C LEU A 285 17.12 -4.85 4.32
N VAL A 286 15.81 -4.70 4.40
CA VAL A 286 14.92 -4.72 3.23
C VAL A 286 14.15 -3.40 3.18
N LEU A 287 14.37 -2.64 2.12
CA LEU A 287 13.78 -1.31 1.93
C LEU A 287 12.81 -1.36 0.74
N VAL A 288 11.52 -1.16 0.99
CA VAL A 288 10.46 -1.28 -0.02
C VAL A 288 9.81 0.07 -0.28
N ALA A 289 9.74 0.45 -1.55
CA ALA A 289 9.30 1.76 -2.00
C ALA A 289 9.90 2.91 -1.16
N PRO A 290 11.22 2.90 -0.86
CA PRO A 290 11.79 3.79 0.14
C PRO A 290 11.64 5.27 -0.23
N TRP A 291 11.27 6.10 0.75
CA TRP A 291 11.36 7.56 0.64
C TRP A 291 12.66 7.99 1.31
N LEU A 292 13.70 8.19 0.49
CA LEU A 292 15.05 8.58 0.95
C LEU A 292 15.42 9.89 0.29
N HIS A 293 15.18 11.00 0.99
CA HIS A 293 15.44 12.33 0.45
C HIS A 293 16.78 12.88 0.94
N ASP A 294 17.32 13.79 0.14
CA ASP A 294 18.38 14.72 0.47
C ASP A 294 17.83 16.14 0.34
N ARG A 295 18.67 17.14 0.64
CA ARG A 295 18.26 18.54 0.61
C ARG A 295 17.65 19.00 -0.74
N PRO A 296 18.24 18.69 -1.91
CA PRO A 296 17.62 19.04 -3.19
C PRO A 296 16.23 18.43 -3.40
N LEU A 297 16.00 17.18 -3.00
CA LEU A 297 14.66 16.56 -3.12
C LEU A 297 13.64 17.21 -2.18
N VAL A 298 14.06 17.57 -0.97
CA VAL A 298 13.21 18.30 -0.03
C VAL A 298 12.81 19.65 -0.63
N GLU A 299 13.74 20.39 -1.21
CA GLU A 299 13.44 21.67 -1.85
C GLU A 299 12.50 21.48 -3.06
N ALA A 300 12.74 20.51 -3.92
CA ALA A 300 11.86 20.21 -5.04
C ALA A 300 10.42 19.86 -4.58
N MET A 301 10.29 19.08 -3.51
CA MET A 301 8.99 18.62 -2.99
C MET A 301 8.21 19.73 -2.27
N TYR A 302 8.89 20.60 -1.52
CA TYR A 302 8.24 21.52 -0.59
C TYR A 302 8.27 22.99 -1.04
N GLY A 303 8.32 23.25 -2.35
CA GLY A 303 8.18 24.60 -2.91
C GLY A 303 9.47 25.43 -2.88
N GLY A 304 10.60 24.77 -3.13
CA GLY A 304 11.94 25.35 -3.13
C GLY A 304 12.44 25.72 -1.73
N GLU A 305 13.59 26.37 -1.68
CA GLU A 305 14.17 26.83 -0.41
C GLU A 305 13.21 27.68 0.42
N ARG A 306 12.40 28.53 -0.23
CA ARG A 306 11.43 29.40 0.44
C ARG A 306 10.38 28.57 1.16
N GLY A 307 9.74 27.62 0.48
CA GLY A 307 8.70 26.79 1.09
C GLY A 307 9.24 25.87 2.19
N VAL A 308 10.49 25.42 2.07
CA VAL A 308 11.20 24.70 3.14
C VAL A 308 11.46 25.60 4.34
N ARG A 309 11.99 26.82 4.14
CA ARG A 309 12.22 27.78 5.23
C ARG A 309 10.93 28.17 5.95
N GLU A 310 9.85 28.42 5.21
CA GLU A 310 8.55 28.77 5.78
C GLU A 310 7.99 27.64 6.66
N ARG A 311 7.98 26.40 6.18
CA ARG A 311 7.53 25.23 6.97
C ARG A 311 8.41 24.98 8.19
N SER A 312 9.72 25.05 8.01
CA SER A 312 10.70 24.91 9.09
C SER A 312 10.52 25.99 10.16
N SER A 313 10.27 27.25 9.78
CA SER A 313 9.97 28.34 10.72
C SER A 313 8.66 28.14 11.46
N LYS A 314 7.59 27.70 10.77
CA LYS A 314 6.30 27.38 11.40
C LYS A 314 6.46 26.26 12.42
N GLY A 315 7.20 25.21 12.07
CA GLY A 315 7.49 24.10 12.97
C GLY A 315 8.28 24.52 14.21
N ARG A 316 9.34 25.34 14.05
CA ARG A 316 10.06 25.88 15.22
C ARG A 316 9.16 26.71 16.13
N ALA A 317 8.34 27.60 15.57
CA ALA A 317 7.41 28.40 16.36
C ALA A 317 6.35 27.55 17.07
N ALA A 318 5.82 26.50 16.42
CA ALA A 318 4.91 25.55 17.04
C ALA A 318 5.58 24.78 18.19
N LYS A 319 6.84 24.37 17.99
CA LYS A 319 7.65 23.71 19.01
C LYS A 319 7.88 24.62 20.23
N GLU A 320 8.30 25.86 20.01
CA GLU A 320 8.52 26.84 21.09
C GLU A 320 7.25 27.09 21.90
N ARG A 321 6.09 27.20 21.24
CA ARG A 321 4.80 27.30 21.95
C ARG A 321 4.50 26.08 22.81
N TYR A 322 4.68 24.89 22.26
CA TYR A 322 4.45 23.64 23.00
C TYR A 322 5.41 23.50 24.19
N ASP A 323 6.71 23.74 23.98
CA ASP A 323 7.72 23.68 25.03
C ASP A 323 7.48 24.74 26.13
N GLY A 324 6.82 25.86 25.79
CA GLY A 324 6.36 26.89 26.72
C GLY A 324 5.08 26.55 27.49
N GLY A 325 4.55 25.33 27.37
CA GLY A 325 3.33 24.86 28.05
C GLY A 325 2.03 25.09 27.26
N GLY A 326 2.13 25.46 25.97
CA GLY A 326 0.99 25.53 25.07
C GLY A 326 0.59 24.16 24.49
N GLU A 327 -0.55 24.15 23.79
CA GLU A 327 -1.02 22.95 23.08
C GLU A 327 -0.26 22.74 21.75
N PRO A 328 -0.06 21.48 21.32
CA PRO A 328 0.54 21.18 20.03
C PRO A 328 -0.36 21.61 18.87
N GLU A 329 0.25 22.16 17.82
CA GLU A 329 -0.47 22.57 16.61
C GLU A 329 -0.57 21.40 15.63
N TYR A 330 -1.75 21.20 15.06
CA TYR A 330 -2.02 20.12 14.11
C TYR A 330 -2.55 20.63 12.79
N VAL A 331 -2.09 19.99 11.71
CA VAL A 331 -2.69 20.05 10.37
C VAL A 331 -3.07 18.63 9.94
N PRO A 332 -3.89 18.46 8.89
CA PRO A 332 -4.15 17.13 8.35
C PRO A 332 -2.84 16.44 7.93
N ALA A 333 -2.74 15.14 8.16
CA ALA A 333 -1.62 14.35 7.68
C ALA A 333 -1.66 14.19 6.16
N ALA A 334 -2.84 13.87 5.60
CA ALA A 334 -3.11 13.78 4.18
C ALA A 334 -4.38 14.54 3.82
N SER A 335 -4.36 15.29 2.72
CA SER A 335 -5.55 15.94 2.15
C SER A 335 -5.39 16.18 0.66
N ASN A 336 -6.49 16.12 -0.07
CA ASN A 336 -6.56 16.56 -1.48
C ASN A 336 -7.21 17.93 -1.66
N THR A 337 -7.67 18.56 -0.57
CA THR A 337 -8.37 19.85 -0.57
C THR A 337 -7.73 20.89 0.35
N ASP A 338 -6.89 20.48 1.29
CA ASP A 338 -6.23 21.37 2.24
C ASP A 338 -4.73 21.48 1.94
N PRO A 339 -4.26 22.61 1.36
CA PRO A 339 -2.84 22.83 1.06
C PRO A 339 -1.97 22.99 2.31
N ALA A 340 -2.55 23.09 3.52
CA ALA A 340 -1.81 23.08 4.77
C ALA A 340 -1.43 21.66 5.23
N ALA A 341 -2.02 20.61 4.64
CA ALA A 341 -1.73 19.23 5.00
C ALA A 341 -0.26 18.86 4.79
N ALA A 342 0.25 17.93 5.59
CA ALA A 342 1.63 17.46 5.49
C ALA A 342 1.89 16.74 4.15
N MET A 343 0.95 15.89 3.73
CA MET A 343 0.85 15.31 2.39
C MET A 343 -0.34 15.95 1.68
N TYR A 344 -0.05 16.91 0.80
CA TYR A 344 -1.07 17.57 -0.01
C TYR A 344 -0.88 17.26 -1.50
N TRP A 345 -1.90 16.69 -2.13
CA TRP A 345 -1.92 16.44 -3.57
C TRP A 345 -3.35 16.54 -4.09
N GLU A 346 -3.57 17.35 -5.12
CA GLU A 346 -4.88 17.41 -5.77
C GLU A 346 -5.20 16.08 -6.47
N GLY A 347 -6.49 15.78 -6.62
CA GLY A 347 -6.98 14.58 -7.28
C GLY A 347 -7.00 13.33 -6.40
N ASP A 348 -6.74 12.16 -7.01
CA ASP A 348 -6.84 10.83 -6.41
C ASP A 348 -5.48 10.26 -5.97
N ALA A 349 -4.41 11.04 -6.07
CA ALA A 349 -3.05 10.58 -5.77
C ALA A 349 -2.88 10.06 -4.33
N LEU A 350 -3.68 10.54 -3.37
CA LEU A 350 -3.62 10.12 -1.97
C LEU A 350 -4.71 9.11 -1.58
N ASP A 351 -5.33 8.42 -2.54
CA ASP A 351 -6.44 7.48 -2.31
C ASP A 351 -6.17 6.49 -1.17
N TYR A 352 -4.96 5.95 -1.05
CA TYR A 352 -4.61 5.06 0.08
C TYR A 352 -4.93 5.68 1.45
N TYR A 353 -4.57 6.94 1.68
CA TYR A 353 -4.76 7.61 2.97
C TYR A 353 -6.16 8.19 3.16
N LEU A 354 -6.95 8.33 2.10
CA LEU A 354 -8.26 8.97 2.12
C LEU A 354 -9.42 7.98 1.95
N ASN A 355 -9.13 6.74 1.57
CA ASN A 355 -10.11 5.68 1.36
C ASN A 355 -10.17 4.72 2.56
N PRO A 356 -11.32 4.61 3.26
CA PRO A 356 -11.49 3.72 4.41
C PRO A 356 -11.32 2.23 4.08
N ALA A 357 -11.56 1.83 2.82
CA ALA A 357 -11.33 0.45 2.37
C ALA A 357 -9.83 0.15 2.11
N ARG A 358 -8.95 1.14 2.28
CA ARG A 358 -7.50 1.03 2.11
C ARG A 358 -6.79 1.38 3.41
N GLY A 359 -6.23 2.58 3.50
CA GLY A 359 -5.41 3.04 4.62
C GLY A 359 -6.06 4.08 5.52
N ALA A 360 -7.25 4.62 5.18
CA ALA A 360 -7.96 5.58 6.02
C ALA A 360 -8.76 4.88 7.14
N ILE A 361 -8.05 4.07 7.93
CA ILE A 361 -8.62 3.21 8.97
C ILE A 361 -8.87 3.98 10.28
N PRO A 362 -9.81 3.52 11.14
CA PRO A 362 -10.15 4.20 12.40
C PRO A 362 -8.98 4.40 13.37
N GLU A 363 -7.99 3.51 13.35
CA GLU A 363 -6.80 3.56 14.19
C GLU A 363 -5.85 4.71 13.80
N TRP A 364 -6.01 5.27 12.59
CA TRP A 364 -5.20 6.38 12.07
C TRP A 364 -5.97 7.71 12.09
N THR A 365 -5.47 8.69 12.86
CA THR A 365 -6.21 9.93 13.13
C THR A 365 -6.10 11.02 12.05
N ASN A 366 -5.37 10.78 10.96
CA ASN A 366 -5.08 11.76 9.90
C ASN A 366 -4.61 13.14 10.41
N ARG A 367 -3.69 13.16 11.39
CA ARG A 367 -3.13 14.38 11.97
C ARG A 367 -1.60 14.39 11.89
N PHE A 368 -1.04 15.58 11.68
CA PHE A 368 0.38 15.85 11.69
C PHE A 368 0.68 17.00 12.64
N ALA A 369 1.59 16.80 13.58
CA ALA A 369 1.98 17.85 14.50
C ALA A 369 2.98 18.81 13.82
N VAL A 370 2.62 20.08 13.71
CA VAL A 370 3.37 21.08 12.91
C VAL A 370 4.81 21.25 13.38
N GLN A 371 5.07 21.07 14.68
CA GLN A 371 6.43 21.09 15.24
C GLN A 371 7.38 20.04 14.63
N SER A 372 6.88 19.04 13.90
CA SER A 372 7.71 18.00 13.30
C SER A 372 8.43 18.45 12.01
N TRP A 373 8.03 19.57 11.41
CA TRP A 373 8.62 20.06 10.16
C TRP A 373 10.14 20.22 10.16
N PRO A 374 10.79 20.80 11.18
CA PRO A 374 12.23 21.04 11.14
C PRO A 374 13.02 19.74 11.02
N GLU A 375 12.75 18.77 11.91
CA GLU A 375 13.48 17.49 11.91
C GLU A 375 13.24 16.69 10.62
N TRP A 376 12.02 16.72 10.07
CA TRP A 376 11.73 16.05 8.80
C TRP A 376 12.44 16.69 7.61
N LEU A 377 12.45 18.02 7.51
CA LEU A 377 13.05 18.74 6.38
C LEU A 377 14.58 18.78 6.42
N GLU A 378 15.18 18.52 7.59
CA GLU A 378 16.63 18.47 7.80
C GLU A 378 17.20 17.05 7.66
N LEU A 379 16.34 16.02 7.60
CA LEU A 379 16.76 14.64 7.40
C LEU A 379 17.46 14.50 6.04
N ASP A 380 18.64 13.90 6.04
CA ASP A 380 19.33 13.48 4.82
C ASP A 380 19.55 11.97 4.88
N ALA A 381 18.57 11.24 4.34
CA ALA A 381 18.62 9.78 4.34
C ALA A 381 19.62 9.25 3.31
N VAL A 382 19.88 10.00 2.24
CA VAL A 382 20.85 9.62 1.19
C VAL A 382 22.28 9.63 1.76
N ALA A 383 22.60 10.61 2.61
CA ALA A 383 23.90 10.73 3.27
C ALA A 383 24.25 9.54 4.19
N LEU A 384 23.26 8.72 4.56
CA LEU A 384 23.48 7.51 5.36
C LEU A 384 24.12 6.37 4.57
N ALA A 385 23.90 6.33 3.25
CA ALA A 385 24.26 5.18 2.42
C ALA A 385 25.74 4.74 2.54
N PRO A 386 26.74 5.64 2.57
CA PRO A 386 28.14 5.24 2.73
C PRO A 386 28.44 4.48 4.03
N ASN A 387 27.62 4.68 5.06
CA ASN A 387 27.80 4.13 6.40
C ASN A 387 27.01 2.82 6.61
N VAL A 388 26.10 2.46 5.70
CA VAL A 388 25.37 1.19 5.77
C VAL A 388 26.27 0.07 5.27
N LYS A 389 26.70 -0.80 6.20
CA LYS A 389 27.58 -1.96 5.91
C LYS A 389 26.85 -3.28 5.84
N VAL A 390 25.66 -3.36 6.42
CA VAL A 390 24.85 -4.58 6.41
C VAL A 390 24.32 -4.87 4.99
N PRO A 391 24.13 -6.16 4.64
CA PRO A 391 23.40 -6.56 3.44
C PRO A 391 22.08 -5.80 3.31
N THR A 392 21.86 -5.19 2.15
CA THR A 392 20.69 -4.32 1.90
C THR A 392 20.02 -4.67 0.58
N LEU A 393 18.74 -5.02 0.62
CA LEU A 393 17.87 -5.11 -0.54
C LEU A 393 17.04 -3.83 -0.68
N LEU A 394 16.98 -3.30 -1.90
CA LEU A 394 16.11 -2.19 -2.26
C LEU A 394 15.09 -2.65 -3.31
N VAL A 395 13.80 -2.47 -3.05
CA VAL A 395 12.70 -2.75 -3.98
C VAL A 395 11.98 -1.44 -4.29
N HIS A 396 12.04 -0.99 -5.55
CA HIS A 396 11.51 0.32 -5.96
C HIS A 396 11.10 0.34 -7.44
N GLY A 397 10.65 1.49 -7.94
CA GLY A 397 10.26 1.65 -9.33
C GLY A 397 10.17 3.12 -9.76
N ASP A 398 10.17 3.39 -11.07
CA ASP A 398 10.14 4.77 -11.58
C ASP A 398 8.82 5.50 -11.31
N LYS A 399 7.75 4.77 -11.00
CA LYS A 399 6.44 5.32 -10.60
C LYS A 399 6.25 5.42 -9.08
N ALA A 400 7.22 4.95 -8.30
CA ALA A 400 7.21 5.14 -6.84
C ALA A 400 7.67 6.56 -6.48
N ALA A 401 7.49 6.96 -5.23
CA ALA A 401 7.81 8.31 -4.80
C ALA A 401 9.34 8.50 -4.73
N ILE A 402 9.81 9.62 -5.26
CA ILE A 402 11.21 10.07 -5.24
C ILE A 402 12.25 9.01 -5.69
N PRO A 403 12.13 8.45 -6.92
CA PRO A 403 13.02 7.41 -7.41
C PRO A 403 14.49 7.81 -7.45
N ASP A 404 14.79 9.10 -7.65
CA ASP A 404 16.17 9.62 -7.62
C ASP A 404 16.83 9.49 -6.23
N GLY A 405 16.03 9.60 -5.17
CA GLY A 405 16.47 9.37 -3.79
C GLY A 405 16.89 7.92 -3.57
N ALA A 406 16.04 6.99 -4.00
CA ALA A 406 16.31 5.55 -3.99
C ALA A 406 17.56 5.18 -4.80
N ARG A 407 17.71 5.72 -6.02
CA ARG A 407 18.89 5.50 -6.87
C ARG A 407 20.17 6.01 -6.23
N ARG A 408 20.16 7.24 -5.69
CA ARG A 408 21.34 7.83 -5.04
C ARG A 408 21.74 7.09 -3.77
N PHE A 409 20.78 6.71 -2.93
CA PHE A 409 21.04 5.89 -1.77
C PHE A 409 21.66 4.54 -2.17
N TYR A 410 21.06 3.82 -3.12
CA TYR A 410 21.59 2.53 -3.59
C TYR A 410 23.01 2.66 -4.16
N ALA A 411 23.27 3.72 -4.94
CA ALA A 411 24.60 4.01 -5.47
C ALA A 411 25.64 4.21 -4.36
N GLY A 412 25.27 4.94 -3.29
CA GLY A 412 26.15 5.24 -2.16
C GLY A 412 26.44 4.07 -1.22
N LEU A 413 25.61 3.02 -1.21
CA LEU A 413 25.78 1.84 -0.34
C LEU A 413 27.14 1.17 -0.51
N GLN A 414 27.78 0.86 0.62
CA GLN A 414 29.10 0.21 0.70
C GLN A 414 29.04 -1.27 1.12
N GLY A 415 27.96 -1.71 1.79
CA GLY A 415 27.72 -3.12 2.09
C GLY A 415 27.23 -3.93 0.88
N PRO A 416 27.06 -5.26 1.02
CA PRO A 416 26.42 -6.08 0.00
C PRO A 416 25.04 -5.51 -0.35
N LYS A 417 24.76 -5.33 -1.64
CA LYS A 417 23.54 -4.64 -2.07
C LYS A 417 22.84 -5.31 -3.23
N GLU A 418 21.53 -5.38 -3.16
CA GLU A 418 20.64 -5.95 -4.17
C GLU A 418 19.57 -4.92 -4.54
N LEU A 419 19.17 -4.90 -5.82
CA LEU A 419 18.16 -3.98 -6.34
C LEU A 419 17.12 -4.74 -7.14
N VAL A 420 15.85 -4.52 -6.81
CA VAL A 420 14.70 -4.89 -7.63
C VAL A 420 14.02 -3.60 -8.07
N TRP A 421 14.04 -3.35 -9.38
CA TRP A 421 13.43 -2.16 -9.99
C TRP A 421 12.27 -2.58 -10.90
N THR A 422 11.08 -1.99 -10.69
CA THR A 422 9.87 -2.32 -11.47
C THR A 422 9.22 -1.08 -12.08
N ASP A 423 8.68 -1.22 -13.28
CA ASP A 423 7.97 -0.14 -13.99
C ASP A 423 6.45 -0.21 -13.79
N ALA A 424 5.97 -1.23 -13.07
CA ALA A 424 4.55 -1.55 -12.93
C ALA A 424 3.89 -0.94 -11.68
N ALA A 425 4.66 -0.62 -10.64
CA ALA A 425 4.14 -0.27 -9.32
C ALA A 425 4.33 1.21 -8.98
N SER A 426 3.25 1.87 -8.53
CA SER A 426 3.32 3.18 -7.88
C SER A 426 3.68 3.03 -6.40
N GLN A 427 3.93 4.15 -5.70
CA GLN A 427 4.22 4.15 -4.26
C GLN A 427 3.17 3.35 -3.47
N PHE A 428 1.89 3.60 -3.74
CA PHE A 428 0.79 3.00 -3.00
C PHE A 428 0.48 1.57 -3.44
N HIS A 429 0.89 1.14 -4.64
CA HIS A 429 0.80 -0.29 -4.97
C HIS A 429 1.67 -1.13 -4.03
N PHE A 430 2.83 -0.63 -3.58
CA PHE A 430 3.63 -1.34 -2.59
C PHE A 430 2.98 -1.39 -1.20
N TYR A 431 1.87 -0.70 -0.95
CA TYR A 431 1.24 -0.64 0.39
C TYR A 431 0.18 -1.72 0.56
N ASP A 432 -0.63 -1.96 -0.46
CA ASP A 432 -1.78 -2.86 -0.37
C ASP A 432 -2.10 -3.65 -1.65
N ASP A 433 -1.35 -3.49 -2.75
CA ASP A 433 -1.57 -4.27 -3.97
C ASP A 433 -0.83 -5.62 -3.91
N PRO A 434 -1.53 -6.77 -3.89
CA PRO A 434 -0.89 -8.08 -3.81
C PRO A 434 0.09 -8.36 -4.95
N ALA A 435 -0.15 -7.83 -6.16
CA ALA A 435 0.71 -8.04 -7.31
C ALA A 435 2.06 -7.32 -7.19
N SER A 436 2.11 -6.26 -6.38
CA SER A 436 3.34 -5.51 -6.09
C SER A 436 4.01 -5.98 -4.81
N ILE A 437 3.23 -6.36 -3.78
CA ILE A 437 3.74 -6.86 -2.50
C ILE A 437 4.36 -8.25 -2.65
N ALA A 438 3.73 -9.19 -3.37
CA ALA A 438 4.22 -10.56 -3.44
C ALA A 438 5.64 -10.69 -4.02
N PRO A 439 6.00 -9.99 -5.12
CA PRO A 439 7.38 -9.95 -5.61
C PRO A 439 8.36 -9.34 -4.60
N ALA A 440 7.96 -8.28 -3.87
CA ALA A 440 8.78 -7.65 -2.85
C ALA A 440 9.06 -8.61 -1.67
N ILE A 441 8.03 -9.32 -1.21
CA ILE A 441 8.14 -10.39 -0.20
C ILE A 441 9.09 -11.48 -0.69
N ALA A 442 8.88 -12.01 -1.89
CA ALA A 442 9.72 -13.08 -2.44
C ALA A 442 11.19 -12.65 -2.56
N ALA A 443 11.46 -11.41 -2.98
CA ALA A 443 12.81 -10.86 -3.04
C ALA A 443 13.43 -10.71 -1.65
N GLY A 444 12.68 -10.16 -0.70
CA GLY A 444 13.13 -10.01 0.68
C GLY A 444 13.42 -11.34 1.36
N LEU A 445 12.58 -12.36 1.19
CA LEU A 445 12.81 -13.69 1.75
C LEU A 445 14.08 -14.32 1.19
N ARG A 446 14.33 -14.22 -0.12
CA ARG A 446 15.60 -14.68 -0.71
C ARG A 446 16.79 -13.93 -0.14
N HIS A 447 16.67 -12.60 -0.01
CA HIS A 447 17.72 -11.77 0.56
C HIS A 447 18.05 -12.16 1.99
N LEU A 448 17.03 -12.38 2.84
CA LEU A 448 17.19 -12.74 4.25
C LEU A 448 17.66 -14.18 4.46
N ALA A 449 17.23 -15.12 3.61
CA ALA A 449 17.64 -16.52 3.69
C ALA A 449 19.14 -16.71 3.45
N ALA A 450 19.77 -15.80 2.71
CA ALA A 450 21.20 -15.83 2.42
C ALA A 450 22.10 -15.27 3.55
N ARG A 451 21.52 -14.93 4.72
CA ARG A 451 22.20 -14.22 5.82
C ARG A 451 22.12 -14.94 7.16
#